data_AF-A0A5E9G168-F1
#
_entry.id   AF-A0A5E9G168-F1
#
_cell.length_a   1.000
_cell.length_b   1.000
_cell.length_c   1.000
_cell.angle_alpha   90.00
_cell.angle_beta   90.00
_cell.angle_gamma   90.00
#
_symmetry.space_group_name_H-M   'P 1'
#
loop_
_entity.id
_entity.type
_entity.pdbx_description
1 polymer ?
#
loop_
_entity_poly.entity_id
_entity_poly.type
_entity_poly.pdbx_seq_one_letter_code
_entity_poly.pdbx_strand_id
1 'polypeptide(L)'
;MKLAITAGIGSDHVDLDATISHGITVVEETYSNSISVAEHAVMQVLALVRNYLPSHEGVVNGGWNIADSVERAYDIEGMNVGVIAAGRIGRAVLRRLAPFDVHLHYTDKNRLSPEIERELALTVHPDAASLVRAVDVVSIHAPLHPQTHHLFDDALISSMKRGSYIVNTARAEIADRDAIVRALESAQIAGYAGDVWYP
;
A
#
# COMPACT_ATOMS: atom_id res chain seq x y z
N MET A 1 11.76 0.45 -33.14
CA MET A 1 10.92 -0.35 -32.22
C MET A 1 9.45 -0.11 -32.59
N LYS A 2 8.56 -1.11 -32.49
CA LYS A 2 7.12 -0.96 -32.83
C LYS A 2 6.17 -1.32 -31.68
N LEU A 3 6.64 -2.20 -30.79
CA LEU A 3 5.87 -2.74 -29.67
C LEU A 3 6.81 -2.85 -28.47
N ALA A 4 6.38 -2.33 -27.33
CA ALA A 4 6.97 -2.55 -26.02
C ALA A 4 5.99 -3.38 -25.19
N ILE A 5 6.44 -4.52 -24.67
CA ILE A 5 5.61 -5.47 -23.92
C ILE A 5 6.15 -5.54 -22.49
N THR A 6 5.32 -5.18 -21.53
CA THR A 6 5.57 -5.41 -20.11
C THR A 6 5.09 -6.83 -19.76
N ALA A 7 6.03 -7.72 -19.44
CA ALA A 7 5.71 -9.04 -18.89
C ALA A 7 5.33 -8.92 -17.40
N GLY A 8 4.13 -8.40 -17.15
CA GLY A 8 3.63 -8.06 -15.82
C GLY A 8 2.60 -6.93 -15.88
N ILE A 9 2.54 -6.11 -14.83
CA ILE A 9 1.60 -4.97 -14.72
C ILE A 9 2.36 -3.69 -14.31
N GLY A 10 2.01 -2.59 -14.98
CA GLY A 10 2.56 -1.26 -14.78
C GLY A 10 3.78 -0.99 -15.67
N SER A 11 3.56 -0.11 -16.64
CA SER A 11 4.50 0.21 -17.71
C SER A 11 5.20 1.56 -17.51
N ASP A 12 5.28 2.03 -16.26
CA ASP A 12 5.87 3.31 -15.83
C ASP A 12 7.39 3.43 -16.01
N HIS A 13 8.08 2.31 -16.25
CA HIS A 13 9.49 2.28 -16.64
C HIS A 13 9.72 2.64 -18.12
N VAL A 14 8.64 2.84 -18.89
CA VAL A 14 8.67 3.31 -20.26
C VAL A 14 8.27 4.79 -20.27
N ASP A 15 9.04 5.63 -20.98
CA ASP A 15 8.64 7.01 -21.26
C ASP A 15 7.42 7.00 -22.20
N LEU A 16 6.23 7.13 -21.62
CA LEU A 16 4.97 7.03 -22.34
C LEU A 16 4.82 8.18 -23.36
N ASP A 17 5.27 9.38 -23.04
CA ASP A 17 5.19 10.53 -23.95
C ASP A 17 6.09 10.32 -25.18
N ALA A 18 7.29 9.79 -24.98
CA ALA A 18 8.18 9.43 -26.08
C ALA A 18 7.61 8.28 -26.93
N THR A 19 6.96 7.27 -26.33
CA THR A 19 6.33 6.19 -27.11
C THR A 19 5.15 6.69 -27.94
N ILE A 20 4.34 7.59 -27.40
CA ILE A 20 3.24 8.26 -28.11
C ILE A 20 3.79 9.03 -29.31
N SER A 21 4.84 9.85 -29.12
CA SER A 21 5.40 10.67 -30.20
C SER A 21 6.01 9.84 -31.34
N HIS A 22 6.39 8.59 -31.08
CA HIS A 22 6.98 7.67 -32.05
C HIS A 22 6.01 6.59 -32.56
N GLY A 23 4.73 6.63 -32.15
CA GLY A 23 3.72 5.65 -32.57
C GLY A 23 4.06 4.21 -32.13
N ILE A 24 4.72 4.06 -30.99
CA ILE A 24 5.08 2.75 -30.42
C ILE A 24 3.90 2.27 -29.56
N THR A 25 3.43 1.05 -29.81
CA THR A 25 2.42 0.44 -28.95
C THR A 25 3.06 -0.04 -27.65
N VAL A 26 2.46 0.29 -26.51
CA VAL A 26 2.84 -0.24 -25.19
C VAL A 26 1.70 -1.14 -24.70
N VAL A 27 2.02 -2.37 -24.31
CA VAL A 27 1.06 -3.34 -23.78
C VAL A 27 1.59 -3.98 -22.51
N GLU A 28 0.68 -4.44 -21.67
CA GLU A 28 0.99 -5.19 -20.45
C GLU A 28 -0.05 -6.29 -20.23
N GLU A 29 0.32 -7.32 -19.48
CA GLU A 29 -0.57 -8.46 -19.19
C GLU A 29 -1.48 -8.11 -18.02
N THR A 30 -2.46 -7.25 -18.30
CA THR A 30 -3.42 -6.75 -17.32
C THR A 30 -4.06 -7.90 -16.54
N TYR A 31 -4.11 -7.76 -15.22
CA TYR A 31 -4.62 -8.74 -14.25
C TYR A 31 -3.69 -9.93 -13.93
N SER A 32 -2.67 -10.20 -14.74
CA SER A 32 -1.81 -11.40 -14.63
C SER A 32 -1.30 -11.72 -13.21
N ASN A 33 -0.93 -10.70 -12.44
CA ASN A 33 -0.43 -10.84 -11.07
C ASN A 33 -1.22 -10.01 -10.02
N SER A 34 -2.39 -9.45 -10.38
CA SER A 34 -3.14 -8.56 -9.48
C SER A 34 -3.54 -9.23 -8.16
N ILE A 35 -3.83 -10.53 -8.20
CA ILE A 35 -4.18 -11.30 -7.00
C ILE A 35 -2.95 -11.58 -6.14
N SER A 36 -1.81 -11.92 -6.76
CA SER A 36 -0.54 -12.14 -6.07
C SER A 36 -0.11 -10.90 -5.29
N VAL A 37 -0.24 -9.71 -5.88
CA VAL A 37 0.05 -8.43 -5.20
C VAL A 37 -0.90 -8.19 -4.02
N ALA A 38 -2.20 -8.48 -4.19
CA ALA A 38 -3.16 -8.31 -3.11
C ALA A 38 -2.88 -9.23 -1.91
N GLU A 39 -2.44 -10.47 -2.16
CA GLU A 39 -2.00 -11.40 -1.12
C GLU A 39 -0.74 -10.90 -0.40
N HIS A 40 0.23 -10.40 -1.18
CA HIS A 40 1.46 -9.87 -0.63
C HIS A 40 1.21 -8.63 0.27
N ALA A 41 0.32 -7.73 -0.14
CA ALA A 41 -0.04 -6.57 0.64
C ALA A 41 -0.69 -6.95 2.00
N VAL A 42 -1.65 -7.88 2.00
CA VAL A 42 -2.29 -8.34 3.26
C VAL A 42 -1.29 -9.06 4.15
N MET A 43 -0.39 -9.88 3.59
CA MET A 43 0.70 -10.50 4.32
C MET A 43 1.59 -9.45 5.01
N GLN A 44 1.95 -8.38 4.30
CA GLN A 44 2.79 -7.31 4.85
C GLN A 44 2.07 -6.50 5.94
N VAL A 45 0.77 -6.22 5.78
CA VAL A 45 -0.05 -5.60 6.84
C VAL A 45 0.02 -6.44 8.12
N LEU A 46 -0.22 -7.75 8.03
CA LEU A 46 -0.18 -8.64 9.18
C LEU A 46 1.23 -8.73 9.78
N ALA A 47 2.26 -8.83 8.96
CA ALA A 47 3.64 -8.94 9.42
C ALA A 47 4.08 -7.68 10.20
N LEU A 48 3.69 -6.50 9.73
CA LEU A 48 3.98 -5.24 10.42
C LEU A 48 3.24 -5.15 11.76
N VAL A 49 1.91 -5.29 11.73
CA VAL A 49 1.08 -5.04 12.92
C VAL A 49 1.34 -6.09 14.01
N ARG A 50 1.67 -7.33 13.63
CA ARG A 50 1.96 -8.42 14.58
C ARG A 50 3.44 -8.55 14.94
N ASN A 51 4.30 -7.61 14.50
CA ASN A 51 5.73 -7.60 14.79
C ASN A 51 6.45 -8.91 14.39
N TYR A 52 6.12 -9.46 13.21
CA TYR A 52 6.55 -10.81 12.83
C TYR A 52 8.06 -10.95 12.62
N LEU A 53 8.68 -10.02 11.89
CA LEU A 53 10.09 -10.14 11.50
C LEU A 53 11.05 -10.08 12.71
N PRO A 54 10.96 -9.10 13.63
CA PRO A 54 11.81 -9.09 14.82
C PRO A 54 11.60 -10.31 15.72
N SER A 55 10.35 -10.79 15.83
CA SER A 55 10.02 -12.00 16.59
C SER A 55 10.66 -13.26 15.96
N HIS A 56 10.66 -13.36 14.63
CA HIS A 56 11.32 -14.44 13.91
C HIS A 56 12.84 -14.41 14.11
N GLU A 57 13.47 -13.23 13.98
CA GLU A 57 14.90 -13.04 14.23
C GLU A 57 15.29 -13.45 15.66
N GLY A 58 14.48 -13.11 16.65
CA GLY A 58 14.70 -13.52 18.04
C GLY A 58 14.83 -15.05 18.18
N VAL A 59 13.94 -15.81 17.54
CA VAL A 59 13.96 -17.27 17.58
C VAL A 59 15.14 -17.85 16.81
N VAL A 60 15.44 -17.33 15.60
CA VAL A 60 16.56 -17.81 14.78
C VAL A 60 17.91 -17.60 15.49
N ASN A 61 18.01 -16.56 16.31
CA ASN A 61 19.18 -16.28 17.13
C ASN A 61 19.22 -17.05 18.47
N GLY A 62 18.32 -18.03 18.66
CA GLY A 62 18.27 -18.88 19.86
C GLY A 62 17.61 -18.23 21.07
N GLY A 63 16.96 -17.08 20.89
CA GLY A 63 16.18 -16.40 21.91
C GLY A 63 14.75 -16.94 22.03
N TRP A 64 14.04 -16.48 23.05
CA TRP A 64 12.61 -16.76 23.27
C TRP A 64 11.81 -15.50 23.66
N ASN A 65 12.49 -14.43 24.09
CA ASN A 65 11.97 -13.25 24.79
C ASN A 65 10.57 -12.78 24.33
N ILE A 66 9.55 -13.21 25.07
CA ILE A 66 8.15 -12.90 24.76
C ILE A 66 7.86 -11.42 24.91
N ALA A 67 8.37 -10.78 25.98
CA ALA A 67 8.15 -9.36 26.25
C ALA A 67 8.61 -8.48 25.07
N ASP A 68 9.82 -8.74 24.56
CA ASP A 68 10.40 -8.02 23.42
C ASP A 68 9.59 -8.25 22.14
N SER A 69 9.06 -9.46 21.94
CA SER A 69 8.26 -9.82 20.76
C SER A 69 6.89 -9.12 20.75
N VAL A 70 6.25 -9.01 21.92
CA VAL A 70 4.87 -8.49 22.03
C VAL A 70 4.78 -7.00 22.34
N GLU A 71 5.88 -6.33 22.68
CA GLU A 71 5.91 -4.89 22.98
C GLU A 71 5.27 -4.04 21.87
N ARG A 72 5.41 -4.49 20.61
CA ARG A 72 4.89 -3.82 19.41
C ARG A 72 3.93 -4.71 18.59
N ALA A 73 3.41 -5.79 19.17
CA ALA A 73 2.51 -6.70 18.47
C ALA A 73 1.05 -6.40 18.84
N TYR A 74 0.25 -6.10 17.82
CA TYR A 74 -1.17 -5.80 17.96
C TYR A 74 -2.01 -6.75 17.10
N ASP A 75 -3.29 -6.84 17.42
CA ASP A 75 -4.29 -7.41 16.52
C ASP A 75 -4.73 -6.34 15.51
N ILE A 76 -5.06 -6.75 14.29
CA ILE A 76 -5.62 -5.82 13.30
C ILE A 76 -7.14 -5.65 13.47
N GLU A 77 -7.79 -6.53 14.23
CA GLU A 77 -9.22 -6.45 14.55
C GLU A 77 -9.58 -5.05 15.08
N GLY A 78 -10.63 -4.44 14.51
CA GLY A 78 -11.07 -3.09 14.87
C GLY A 78 -10.20 -1.93 14.35
N MET A 79 -9.08 -2.20 13.67
CA MET A 79 -8.30 -1.14 13.03
C MET A 79 -9.04 -0.55 11.83
N ASN A 80 -8.78 0.73 11.56
CA ASN A 80 -9.20 1.40 10.33
C ASN A 80 -8.12 1.14 9.26
N VAL A 81 -8.48 0.47 8.17
CA VAL A 81 -7.55 0.13 7.09
C VAL A 81 -8.00 0.80 5.79
N GLY A 82 -7.11 1.61 5.23
CA GLY A 82 -7.37 2.40 4.04
C GLY A 82 -6.60 1.93 2.82
N VAL A 83 -7.23 2.00 1.64
CA VAL A 83 -6.60 1.72 0.35
C VAL A 83 -6.54 2.98 -0.52
N ILE A 84 -5.36 3.28 -1.06
CA ILE A 84 -5.20 4.27 -2.13
C ILE A 84 -5.38 3.56 -3.48
N ALA A 85 -6.42 3.96 -4.21
CA ALA A 85 -6.94 3.37 -5.45
C ALA A 85 -7.56 1.97 -5.28
N ALA A 86 -8.88 1.89 -5.50
CA ALA A 86 -9.66 0.66 -5.45
C ALA A 86 -9.83 0.06 -6.87
N GLY A 87 -8.70 -0.10 -7.56
CA GLY A 87 -8.61 -0.82 -8.83
C GLY A 87 -8.72 -2.34 -8.65
N ARG A 88 -8.09 -3.10 -9.55
CA ARG A 88 -8.05 -4.58 -9.48
C ARG A 88 -7.43 -5.07 -8.17
N ILE A 89 -6.26 -4.54 -7.83
CA ILE A 89 -5.49 -4.91 -6.63
C ILE A 89 -6.19 -4.37 -5.39
N GLY A 90 -6.48 -3.07 -5.34
CA GLY A 90 -7.09 -2.45 -4.16
C GLY A 90 -8.41 -3.11 -3.73
N ARG A 91 -9.31 -3.45 -4.67
CA ARG A 91 -10.52 -4.21 -4.33
C ARG A 91 -10.24 -5.62 -3.82
N ALA A 92 -9.25 -6.30 -4.40
CA ALA A 92 -8.85 -7.63 -3.94
C ALA A 92 -8.28 -7.59 -2.52
N VAL A 93 -7.58 -6.52 -2.15
CA VAL A 93 -7.11 -6.26 -0.79
C VAL A 93 -8.27 -5.97 0.16
N LEU A 94 -9.18 -5.04 -0.19
CA LEU A 94 -10.37 -4.73 0.62
C LEU A 94 -11.20 -5.99 0.93
N ARG A 95 -11.46 -6.83 -0.08
CA ARG A 95 -12.19 -8.09 0.11
C ARG A 95 -11.48 -9.09 1.01
N ARG A 96 -10.15 -9.14 0.97
CA ARG A 96 -9.35 -10.05 1.81
C ARG A 96 -9.26 -9.56 3.25
N LEU A 97 -9.31 -8.25 3.47
CA LEU A 97 -9.29 -7.65 4.80
C LEU A 97 -10.66 -7.64 5.47
N ALA A 98 -11.76 -7.61 4.71
CA ALA A 98 -13.12 -7.63 5.25
C ALA A 98 -13.39 -8.68 6.36
N PRO A 99 -12.96 -9.96 6.25
CA PRO A 99 -13.20 -10.96 7.30
C PRO A 99 -12.29 -10.84 8.53
N PHE A 100 -11.40 -9.83 8.59
CA PHE A 100 -10.57 -9.55 9.78
C PHE A 100 -11.24 -8.56 10.74
N ASP A 101 -12.52 -8.22 10.54
CA ASP A 101 -13.28 -7.28 11.36
C ASP A 101 -12.62 -5.89 11.50
N VAL A 102 -12.05 -5.42 10.40
CA VAL A 102 -11.49 -4.06 10.25
C VAL A 102 -12.54 -3.08 9.72
N HIS A 103 -12.32 -1.79 9.93
CA HIS A 103 -13.08 -0.73 9.26
C HIS A 103 -12.40 -0.37 7.93
N LEU A 104 -13.09 -0.58 6.82
CA LEU A 104 -12.49 -0.42 5.49
C LEU A 104 -12.73 0.98 4.91
N HIS A 105 -11.64 1.61 4.47
CA HIS A 105 -11.63 2.92 3.85
C HIS A 105 -11.00 2.86 2.45
N TYR A 106 -11.43 3.73 1.54
CA TYR A 106 -10.71 3.92 0.28
C TYR A 106 -10.84 5.34 -0.27
N THR A 107 -9.89 5.69 -1.12
CA THR A 107 -9.99 6.84 -2.02
C THR A 107 -9.55 6.43 -3.41
N ASP A 108 -10.21 6.97 -4.44
CA ASP A 108 -9.88 6.75 -5.84
C ASP A 108 -10.45 7.92 -6.66
N LYS A 109 -9.96 8.12 -7.89
CA LYS A 109 -10.47 9.14 -8.83
C LYS A 109 -11.94 8.91 -9.15
N ASN A 110 -12.36 7.65 -9.22
CA ASN A 110 -13.73 7.25 -9.49
C ASN A 110 -14.23 6.37 -8.35
N ARG A 111 -15.47 6.62 -7.89
CA ARG A 111 -16.10 5.74 -6.91
C ARG A 111 -16.31 4.34 -7.47
N LEU A 112 -16.23 3.37 -6.57
CA LEU A 112 -16.74 2.03 -6.81
C LEU A 112 -18.25 2.06 -7.01
N SER A 113 -18.79 0.96 -7.53
CA SER A 113 -20.24 0.84 -7.64
C SER A 113 -20.87 0.81 -6.23
N PRO A 114 -22.08 1.37 -6.05
CA PRO A 114 -22.77 1.36 -4.75
C PRO A 114 -23.01 -0.05 -4.18
N GLU A 115 -22.99 -1.08 -5.02
CA GLU A 115 -23.10 -2.48 -4.61
C GLU A 115 -21.83 -2.91 -3.87
N ILE A 116 -20.64 -2.63 -4.41
CA ILE A 116 -19.36 -3.00 -3.78
C ILE A 116 -19.14 -2.21 -2.49
N GLU A 117 -19.47 -0.93 -2.48
CA GLU A 117 -19.34 -0.11 -1.28
C GLU A 117 -20.23 -0.62 -0.14
N ARG A 118 -21.45 -1.08 -0.45
CA ARG A 118 -22.34 -1.70 0.54
C ARG A 118 -21.90 -3.11 0.94
N GLU A 119 -21.43 -3.93 -0.02
CA GLU A 119 -20.89 -5.27 0.22
C GLU A 119 -19.79 -5.25 1.28
N LEU A 120 -18.90 -4.25 1.21
CA LEU A 120 -17.70 -4.15 2.04
C LEU A 120 -17.80 -3.06 3.13
N ALA A 121 -18.98 -2.46 3.32
CA ALA A 121 -19.21 -1.37 4.27
C ALA A 121 -18.15 -0.25 4.18
N LEU A 122 -17.80 0.17 2.96
CA LEU A 122 -16.67 1.07 2.72
C LEU A 122 -16.96 2.51 3.14
N THR A 123 -15.99 3.12 3.82
CA THR A 123 -15.92 4.57 4.00
C THR A 123 -15.13 5.19 2.85
N VAL A 124 -15.76 6.12 2.13
CA VAL A 124 -15.17 6.76 0.94
C VAL A 124 -14.54 8.10 1.33
N HIS A 125 -13.32 8.36 0.86
CA HIS A 125 -12.61 9.61 1.07
C HIS A 125 -12.41 10.38 -0.25
N PRO A 126 -12.56 11.72 -0.24
CA PRO A 126 -12.40 12.55 -1.44
C PRO A 126 -10.96 12.57 -1.96
N ASP A 127 -9.97 12.37 -1.09
CA ASP A 127 -8.55 12.40 -1.43
C ASP A 127 -7.71 11.57 -0.43
N ALA A 128 -6.43 11.39 -0.75
CA ALA A 128 -5.47 10.70 0.11
C ALA A 128 -5.31 11.37 1.46
N ALA A 129 -5.30 12.71 1.52
CA ALA A 129 -5.14 13.46 2.76
C ALA A 129 -6.29 13.18 3.76
N SER A 130 -7.53 13.12 3.27
CA SER A 130 -8.70 12.75 4.06
C SER A 130 -8.61 11.32 4.57
N LEU A 131 -8.14 10.38 3.74
CA LEU A 131 -8.01 8.97 4.10
C LEU A 131 -6.94 8.75 5.17
N VAL A 132 -5.73 9.26 4.96
CA VAL A 132 -4.57 8.94 5.83
C VAL A 132 -4.72 9.48 7.25
N ARG A 133 -5.56 10.52 7.45
CA ARG A 133 -5.93 11.03 8.78
C ARG A 133 -6.89 10.11 9.54
N ALA A 134 -7.66 9.30 8.83
CA ALA A 134 -8.72 8.46 9.40
C ALA A 134 -8.25 7.04 9.73
N VAL A 135 -7.16 6.57 9.11
CA VAL A 135 -6.76 5.16 9.15
C VAL A 135 -5.54 4.89 10.03
N ASP A 136 -5.48 3.65 10.53
CA ASP A 136 -4.35 3.12 11.31
C ASP A 136 -3.34 2.41 10.39
N VAL A 137 -3.83 1.85 9.28
CA VAL A 137 -3.03 1.23 8.21
C VAL A 137 -3.44 1.82 6.86
N VAL A 138 -2.48 2.19 6.02
CA VAL A 138 -2.73 2.56 4.62
C VAL A 138 -1.95 1.65 3.67
N SER A 139 -2.64 1.14 2.65
CA SER A 139 -2.05 0.30 1.59
C SER A 139 -2.19 0.97 0.22
N ILE A 140 -1.07 1.12 -0.49
CA ILE A 140 -0.97 1.89 -1.73
C ILE A 140 -1.08 0.96 -2.95
N HIS A 141 -2.04 1.23 -3.83
CA HIS A 141 -2.31 0.44 -5.05
C HIS A 141 -2.56 1.30 -6.31
N ALA A 142 -2.24 2.60 -6.25
CA ALA A 142 -2.32 3.51 -7.39
C ALA A 142 -1.15 3.31 -8.36
N PRO A 143 -1.33 3.55 -9.68
CA PRO A 143 -0.21 3.60 -10.62
C PRO A 143 0.70 4.81 -10.36
N LEU A 144 1.97 4.71 -10.73
CA LEU A 144 2.90 5.85 -10.75
C LEU A 144 2.66 6.71 -11.99
N HIS A 145 2.40 7.99 -11.76
CA HIS A 145 2.32 9.04 -12.78
C HIS A 145 2.50 10.41 -12.08
N PRO A 146 2.56 11.54 -12.80
CA PRO A 146 2.92 12.83 -12.19
C PRO A 146 2.05 13.32 -11.01
N GLN A 147 0.82 12.81 -10.84
CA GLN A 147 -0.04 13.22 -9.71
C GLN A 147 0.09 12.28 -8.49
N THR A 148 0.74 11.12 -8.66
CA THR A 148 1.00 10.16 -7.58
C THR A 148 2.48 10.11 -7.21
N HIS A 149 3.36 10.69 -8.02
CA HIS A 149 4.78 10.89 -7.69
C HIS A 149 4.91 11.68 -6.39
N HIS A 150 5.65 11.12 -5.43
CA HIS A 150 5.88 11.64 -4.09
C HIS A 150 4.60 12.07 -3.36
N LEU A 151 3.48 11.38 -3.61
CA LEU A 151 2.23 11.64 -2.90
C LEU A 151 2.41 11.46 -1.38
N PHE A 152 3.16 10.43 -0.96
CA PHE A 152 3.51 10.20 0.44
C PHE A 152 4.83 10.92 0.78
N ASP A 153 4.75 12.24 0.92
CA ASP A 153 5.82 13.13 1.38
C ASP A 153 5.73 13.40 2.90
N ASP A 154 6.63 14.24 3.44
CA ASP A 154 6.62 14.61 4.86
C ASP A 154 5.29 15.24 5.30
N ALA A 155 4.68 16.05 4.43
CA ALA A 155 3.45 16.76 4.75
C ALA A 155 2.28 15.78 4.90
N LEU A 156 2.12 14.86 3.96
CA LEU A 156 1.07 13.85 4.03
C LEU A 156 1.31 12.88 5.21
N ILE A 157 2.53 12.37 5.36
CA ILE A 157 2.88 11.40 6.41
C ILE A 157 2.72 12.02 7.81
N SER A 158 3.10 13.28 7.99
CA SER A 158 2.94 13.96 9.29
C SER A 158 1.47 14.16 9.71
N SER A 159 0.55 14.13 8.76
CA SER A 159 -0.89 14.21 9.04
C SER A 159 -1.51 12.88 9.48
N MET A 160 -0.79 11.76 9.31
CA MET A 160 -1.24 10.44 9.75
C MET A 160 -1.36 10.38 11.27
N LYS A 161 -2.13 9.40 11.76
CA LYS A 161 -2.08 9.04 13.17
C LYS A 161 -0.67 8.59 13.53
N ARG A 162 -0.14 9.08 14.66
CA ARG A 162 1.17 8.65 15.17
C ARG A 162 1.13 7.15 15.45
N GLY A 163 2.13 6.42 14.96
CA GLY A 163 2.21 4.96 15.09
C GLY A 163 1.37 4.18 14.07
N SER A 164 0.93 4.84 12.99
CA SER A 164 0.27 4.19 11.85
C SER A 164 1.24 3.35 11.00
N TYR A 165 0.69 2.54 10.10
CA TYR A 165 1.46 1.66 9.22
C TYR A 165 1.23 1.99 7.75
N ILE A 166 2.27 1.89 6.93
CA ILE A 166 2.21 2.07 5.48
C ILE A 166 2.66 0.77 4.79
N VAL A 167 1.86 0.31 3.82
CA VAL A 167 2.22 -0.77 2.90
C VAL A 167 2.23 -0.23 1.47
N ASN A 168 3.35 -0.39 0.76
CA ASN A 168 3.48 0.01 -0.64
C ASN A 168 3.90 -1.18 -1.50
N THR A 169 2.93 -1.75 -2.22
CA THR A 169 3.17 -2.76 -3.26
C THR A 169 2.77 -2.23 -4.64
N ALA A 170 2.85 -0.91 -4.82
CA ALA A 170 2.52 -0.23 -6.07
C ALA A 170 3.79 0.16 -6.81
N ARG A 171 4.39 1.31 -6.46
CA ARG A 171 5.67 1.81 -6.98
C ARG A 171 6.35 2.66 -5.91
N ALA A 172 7.66 2.58 -5.81
CA ALA A 172 8.41 3.25 -4.75
C ALA A 172 8.28 4.77 -4.78
N GLU A 173 8.40 5.38 -5.96
CA GLU A 173 8.28 6.84 -6.19
C GLU A 173 6.90 7.42 -5.88
N ILE A 174 5.93 6.62 -5.45
CA ILE A 174 4.69 7.17 -4.86
C ILE A 174 4.96 7.73 -3.46
N ALA A 175 6.00 7.24 -2.79
CA ALA A 175 6.48 7.74 -1.51
C ALA A 175 7.85 8.41 -1.67
N ASP A 176 8.03 9.54 -1.01
CA ASP A 176 9.36 10.13 -0.87
C ASP A 176 10.20 9.24 0.06
N ARG A 177 11.32 8.71 -0.47
CA ARG A 177 12.20 7.79 0.24
C ARG A 177 12.63 8.33 1.60
N ASP A 178 13.07 9.59 1.63
CA ASP A 178 13.68 10.15 2.84
C ASP A 178 12.60 10.56 3.85
N ALA A 179 11.41 10.93 3.39
CA ALA A 179 10.24 11.15 4.25
C ALA A 179 9.84 9.88 5.00
N ILE A 180 9.85 8.71 4.32
CA ILE A 180 9.58 7.42 4.96
C ILE A 180 10.61 7.12 6.05
N VAL A 181 11.90 7.32 5.76
CA VAL A 181 12.99 7.12 6.75
C VAL A 181 12.78 8.02 7.97
N ARG A 182 12.59 9.33 7.78
CA ARG A 182 12.35 10.28 8.87
C ARG A 182 11.12 9.93 9.69
N ALA A 183 10.05 9.47 9.04
CA ALA A 183 8.81 9.10 9.70
C ALA A 183 8.97 7.85 10.59
N LEU A 184 9.80 6.88 10.17
CA LEU A 184 10.14 5.71 10.98
C LEU A 184 11.02 6.11 12.18
N GLU A 185 12.08 6.89 11.95
CA GLU A 185 13.01 7.34 12.99
C GLU A 185 12.32 8.17 14.08
N SER A 186 11.35 9.01 13.68
CA SER A 186 10.55 9.82 14.62
C SER A 186 9.36 9.09 15.24
N ALA A 187 9.14 7.82 14.85
CA ALA A 187 7.96 7.03 15.18
C ALA A 187 6.62 7.70 14.81
N GLN A 188 6.63 8.58 13.80
CA GLN A 188 5.41 9.08 13.19
C GLN A 188 4.63 7.91 12.57
N ILE A 189 5.34 7.01 11.87
CA ILE A 189 4.81 5.70 11.48
C ILE A 189 5.50 4.60 12.29
N ALA A 190 4.74 3.58 12.69
CA ALA A 190 5.25 2.45 13.45
C ALA A 190 5.94 1.39 12.57
N GLY A 191 5.64 1.39 11.28
CA GLY A 191 6.23 0.46 10.32
C GLY A 191 5.91 0.81 8.87
N TYR A 192 6.82 0.41 7.99
CA TYR A 192 6.68 0.47 6.55
C TYR A 192 7.04 -0.90 5.96
N ALA A 193 6.27 -1.36 4.98
CA ALA A 193 6.61 -2.55 4.21
C ALA A 193 6.27 -2.34 2.72
N GLY A 194 6.99 -3.03 1.86
CA GLY A 194 6.80 -2.98 0.42
C GLY A 194 7.75 -3.92 -0.30
N ASP A 195 7.45 -4.19 -1.56
CA ASP A 195 8.29 -4.99 -2.47
C ASP A 195 8.83 -4.18 -3.66
N VAL A 196 8.56 -2.86 -3.67
CA VAL A 196 8.93 -1.94 -4.75
C VAL A 196 9.98 -0.93 -4.30
N TRP A 197 10.92 -0.62 -5.18
CA TRP A 197 12.06 0.28 -4.93
C TRP A 197 12.30 1.17 -6.17
N TYR A 198 12.99 2.31 -6.01
CA TYR A 198 13.36 3.20 -7.11
C TYR A 198 14.57 4.10 -6.76
N PRO A 199 15.43 4.33 -7.75
CA PRO A 199 16.18 3.28 -8.44
C PRO A 199 17.20 2.63 -7.51
#